data_AF-A0A931QLS7-F1
#
_entry.id   AF-A0A931QLS7-F1
#
_cell.length_a   1.000
_cell.length_b   1.000
_cell.length_c   1.000
_cell.angle_alpha   90.00
_cell.angle_beta   90.00
_cell.angle_gamma   90.00
#
_symmetry.space_group_name_H-M   'P 1'
#
loop_
_entity.id
_entity.type
_entity.pdbx_description
1 polymer ?
#
loop_
_entity_poly.entity_id
_entity_poly.type
_entity_poly.pdbx_seq_one_letter_code
_entity_poly.pdbx_strand_id
1 'polypeptide(L)'
;MTAFLVVALLVVVFLAVLITVAVVVKPIGWYIAAVLAKFDFIFTNVPESYFKEVVRFGGHKKTLLSKKGYKINNDGGENDGDIVPLEPGEDPETSLPGGLRVLGWPFIDTVYKREMKFLKSSSDGEVKPYDVPNIYNFLARVHYPYALLFVKCEDKNNLPLLGHATLLAYVLNPVKSLFATANFYDTMIGLVLPSVRECLRGFTFDEINKSSQRA
;
A
#
# COMPACT_ATOMS: atom_id res chain seq x y z
N MET A 1 19.99 -55.81 -30.52
CA MET A 1 18.61 -55.30 -30.41
C MET A 1 18.16 -55.16 -28.96
N THR A 2 18.40 -56.14 -28.10
CA THR A 2 18.05 -56.12 -26.66
C THR A 2 18.75 -55.02 -25.86
N ALA A 3 20.05 -54.80 -26.03
CA ALA A 3 20.79 -53.75 -25.32
C ALA A 3 20.28 -52.33 -25.62
N PHE A 4 19.91 -52.05 -26.88
CA PHE A 4 19.34 -50.76 -27.29
C PHE A 4 17.97 -50.51 -26.64
N LEU A 5 17.13 -51.55 -26.56
CA LEU A 5 15.82 -51.50 -25.90
C LEU A 5 15.95 -51.25 -24.39
N VAL A 6 16.92 -51.88 -23.73
CA VAL A 6 17.19 -51.67 -22.30
C VAL A 6 17.68 -50.25 -22.04
N VAL A 7 18.61 -49.73 -22.86
CA VAL A 7 19.10 -48.36 -22.73
C VAL A 7 17.99 -47.33 -22.99
N ALA A 8 17.17 -47.54 -24.03
CA ALA A 8 16.03 -46.66 -24.32
C ALA A 8 15.01 -46.64 -23.16
N LEU A 9 14.71 -47.80 -22.56
CA LEU A 9 13.83 -47.90 -21.40
C LEU A 9 14.40 -47.13 -20.20
N LEU A 10 15.70 -47.28 -19.92
CA LEU A 10 16.37 -46.57 -18.82
C LEU A 10 16.33 -45.05 -19.00
N VAL A 11 16.53 -44.56 -20.23
CA VAL A 11 16.42 -43.13 -20.54
C VAL A 11 15.01 -42.61 -20.32
N VAL A 12 13.98 -43.36 -20.74
CA VAL A 12 12.57 -42.98 -20.54
C VAL A 12 12.21 -42.94 -19.05
N VAL A 13 12.63 -43.94 -18.27
CA VAL A 13 12.39 -43.98 -16.82
C VAL A 13 13.10 -42.81 -16.13
N PHE A 14 14.35 -42.52 -16.49
CA PHE A 14 15.10 -41.40 -15.94
C PHE A 14 14.42 -40.04 -16.24
N LEU A 15 13.98 -39.84 -17.48
CA LEU A 15 13.24 -38.63 -17.88
C LEU A 15 11.89 -38.53 -17.13
N ALA A 16 11.17 -39.64 -16.96
CA ALA A 16 9.91 -39.67 -16.23
C ALA A 16 10.09 -39.30 -14.74
N VAL A 17 11.16 -39.77 -14.11
CA VAL A 17 11.53 -39.39 -12.73
C VAL A 17 11.87 -37.90 -12.66
N LEU A 18 12.69 -37.38 -13.57
CA LEU A 18 13.03 -35.95 -13.61
C LEU A 18 11.79 -35.07 -13.81
N ILE A 19 10.89 -35.45 -14.72
CA ILE A 19 9.64 -34.73 -14.94
C ILE A 19 8.77 -34.80 -13.69
N THR A 20 8.64 -35.97 -13.05
CA THR A 20 7.84 -36.13 -11.83
C THR A 20 8.40 -35.27 -10.69
N VAL A 21 9.71 -35.26 -10.49
CA VAL A 21 10.37 -34.40 -9.51
C VAL A 21 10.12 -32.92 -9.85
N ALA A 22 10.31 -32.50 -11.09
CA ALA A 22 10.09 -31.12 -11.50
C ALA A 22 8.62 -30.67 -11.37
N VAL A 23 7.68 -31.56 -11.66
CA VAL A 23 6.23 -31.32 -11.63
C VAL A 23 5.69 -31.39 -10.21
N VAL A 24 6.26 -32.18 -9.30
CA VAL A 24 5.77 -32.36 -7.93
C VAL A 24 6.49 -31.43 -6.94
N VAL A 25 7.80 -31.25 -7.05
CA VAL A 25 8.58 -30.44 -6.10
C VAL A 25 8.24 -28.95 -6.25
N LYS A 26 8.07 -28.44 -7.47
CA LYS A 26 7.71 -27.04 -7.69
C LYS A 26 6.38 -26.61 -7.05
N PRO A 27 5.24 -27.31 -7.26
CA PRO A 27 3.98 -26.93 -6.63
C PRO A 27 3.98 -27.17 -5.12
N ILE A 28 4.68 -28.19 -4.61
CA ILE A 28 4.84 -28.37 -3.16
C ILE A 28 5.61 -27.19 -2.56
N GLY A 29 6.72 -26.79 -3.18
CA GLY A 29 7.50 -25.62 -2.74
C GLY A 29 6.67 -24.34 -2.76
N TRP A 30 5.86 -24.14 -3.80
CA TRP A 30 4.93 -23.02 -3.89
C TRP A 30 3.86 -23.06 -2.79
N TYR A 31 3.27 -24.23 -2.52
CA TYR A 31 2.28 -24.42 -1.46
C TYR A 31 2.88 -24.12 -0.08
N ILE A 32 4.10 -24.61 0.20
CA ILE A 32 4.82 -24.30 1.44
C ILE A 32 5.05 -22.78 1.54
N ALA A 33 5.51 -22.13 0.48
CA ALA A 33 5.72 -20.68 0.49
C ALA A 33 4.42 -19.91 0.73
N ALA A 34 3.30 -20.33 0.10
CA ALA A 34 1.98 -19.74 0.30
C ALA A 34 1.46 -19.94 1.74
N VAL A 35 1.69 -21.11 2.35
CA VAL A 35 1.34 -21.36 3.76
C VAL A 35 2.19 -20.50 4.69
N LEU A 36 3.51 -20.44 4.47
CA LEU A 36 4.42 -19.57 5.24
C LEU A 36 4.06 -18.09 5.11
N ALA A 37 3.52 -17.68 3.96
CA ALA A 37 3.05 -16.32 3.72
C ALA A 37 1.78 -15.96 4.49
N LYS A 38 0.91 -16.94 4.81
CA LYS A 38 -0.27 -16.69 5.65
C LYS A 38 0.10 -16.34 7.09
N PHE A 39 1.25 -16.83 7.55
CA PHE A 39 1.76 -16.59 8.90
C PHE A 39 2.79 -15.46 8.97
N ASP A 40 3.04 -14.75 7.85
CA ASP A 40 4.08 -13.73 7.73
C ASP A 40 5.45 -14.19 8.29
N PHE A 41 5.84 -15.45 8.06
CA PHE A 41 7.01 -16.05 8.72
C PHE A 41 8.33 -15.75 8.00
N ILE A 42 8.38 -16.10 6.71
CA ILE A 42 9.52 -15.85 5.81
C ILE A 42 9.05 -15.11 4.57
N PHE A 43 7.83 -15.42 4.14
CA PHE A 43 7.15 -14.75 3.06
C PHE A 43 5.97 -13.96 3.60
N THR A 44 5.49 -13.01 2.81
CA THR A 44 4.24 -12.28 3.03
C THR A 44 3.58 -12.08 1.67
N ASN A 45 2.26 -12.00 1.64
CA ASN A 45 1.53 -11.56 0.45
C ASN A 45 1.31 -10.04 0.51
N VAL A 46 1.74 -9.33 -0.53
CA VAL A 46 1.44 -7.91 -0.77
C VAL A 46 0.50 -7.83 -1.97
N PRO A 47 -0.80 -7.52 -1.77
CA PRO A 47 -1.75 -7.40 -2.86
C PRO A 47 -1.40 -6.24 -3.81
N GLU A 48 -1.86 -6.31 -5.04
CA GLU A 48 -1.64 -5.25 -6.04
C GLU A 48 -2.21 -3.90 -5.59
N SER A 49 -1.48 -2.82 -5.87
CA SER A 49 -1.69 -1.45 -5.39
C SER A 49 -1.45 -1.20 -3.90
N TYR A 50 -0.85 -2.15 -3.18
CA TYR A 50 -0.51 -1.99 -1.77
C TYR A 50 1.00 -1.98 -1.55
N PHE A 51 1.39 -1.45 -0.40
CA PHE A 51 2.70 -1.65 0.20
C PHE A 51 2.57 -2.19 1.62
N LYS A 52 3.62 -2.85 2.09
CA LYS A 52 3.81 -3.24 3.48
C LYS A 52 5.16 -2.76 3.97
N GLU A 53 5.25 -2.41 5.24
CA GLU A 53 6.52 -2.10 5.88
C GLU A 53 7.03 -3.30 6.67
N VAL A 54 8.32 -3.60 6.53
CA VAL A 54 9.00 -4.60 7.34
C VAL A 54 9.82 -3.88 8.39
N VAL A 55 9.61 -4.27 9.64
CA VAL A 55 10.34 -3.74 10.80
C VAL A 55 11.21 -4.82 11.42
N ARG A 56 12.31 -4.37 12.02
CA ARG A 56 13.27 -5.19 12.76
C ARG A 56 13.61 -4.48 14.06
N PHE A 57 13.37 -5.15 15.20
CA PHE A 57 13.61 -4.57 16.53
C PHE A 57 12.97 -3.18 16.73
N GLY A 58 11.80 -2.96 16.13
CA GLY A 58 11.07 -1.68 16.18
C GLY A 58 11.50 -0.62 15.17
N GLY A 59 12.61 -0.82 14.45
CA GLY A 59 13.06 0.07 13.38
C GLY A 59 12.55 -0.34 12.01
N HIS A 60 12.41 0.62 11.09
CA HIS A 60 12.18 0.34 9.67
C HIS A 60 13.37 -0.45 9.09
N LYS A 61 13.07 -1.44 8.25
CA LYS A 61 14.07 -2.22 7.53
C LYS A 61 13.93 -2.08 6.03
N LYS A 62 12.71 -2.26 5.50
CA LYS A 62 12.42 -2.17 4.06
C LYS A 62 10.93 -2.05 3.80
N THR A 63 10.60 -1.43 2.68
CA THR A 63 9.26 -1.39 2.10
C THR A 63 9.10 -2.52 1.10
N LEU A 64 7.94 -3.19 1.11
CA LEU A 64 7.53 -4.17 0.12
C LEU A 64 6.40 -3.57 -0.71
N LEU A 65 6.67 -3.19 -1.96
CA LEU A 65 5.68 -2.54 -2.83
C LEU A 65 5.13 -3.52 -3.86
N SER A 66 3.81 -3.67 -3.99
CA SER A 66 3.20 -4.33 -5.16
C SER A 66 2.35 -3.33 -5.92
N LYS A 67 2.93 -2.70 -6.93
CA LYS A 67 2.20 -1.79 -7.83
C LYS A 67 2.84 -1.78 -9.21
N LYS A 68 2.06 -2.12 -10.23
CA LYS A 68 2.50 -2.11 -11.62
C LYS A 68 2.87 -0.69 -12.07
N GLY A 69 4.03 -0.55 -12.70
CA GLY A 69 4.49 0.74 -13.24
C GLY A 69 5.17 1.64 -12.20
N TYR A 70 5.43 1.15 -10.99
CA TYR A 70 6.08 1.92 -9.93
C TYR A 70 7.21 1.10 -9.26
N LYS A 71 8.17 1.83 -8.69
CA LYS A 71 9.26 1.31 -7.85
C LYS A 71 9.45 2.20 -6.62
N ILE A 72 10.17 1.68 -5.62
CA ILE A 72 10.72 2.51 -4.55
C ILE A 72 12.03 3.13 -5.03
N ASN A 73 12.15 4.45 -4.91
CA ASN A 73 13.38 5.15 -5.17
C ASN A 73 14.39 4.84 -4.05
N ASN A 74 15.59 4.38 -4.42
CA ASN A 74 16.66 4.03 -3.48
C ASN A 74 17.97 4.72 -3.91
N ASP A 75 17.87 5.99 -4.31
CA ASP A 75 18.99 6.79 -4.79
C ASP A 75 19.89 7.32 -3.65
N GLY A 76 19.46 7.16 -2.39
CA GLY A 76 20.15 7.73 -1.22
C GLY A 76 20.09 9.25 -1.15
N GLY A 77 19.22 9.89 -1.94
CA GLY A 77 19.01 11.33 -1.99
C GLY A 77 17.85 11.81 -1.11
N GLU A 78 17.35 13.00 -1.38
CA GLU A 78 16.21 13.61 -0.65
C GLU A 78 14.90 12.82 -0.82
N ASN A 79 14.73 12.20 -1.99
CA ASN A 79 13.57 11.42 -2.39
C ASN A 79 13.75 9.91 -2.12
N ASP A 80 14.70 9.55 -1.27
CA ASP A 80 14.92 8.16 -0.86
C ASP A 80 13.67 7.59 -0.17
N GLY A 81 13.24 6.41 -0.60
CA GLY A 81 12.02 5.75 -0.14
C GLY A 81 10.72 6.22 -0.81
N ASP A 82 10.77 7.14 -1.78
CA ASP A 82 9.57 7.58 -2.49
C ASP A 82 9.09 6.53 -3.50
N ILE A 83 7.77 6.37 -3.62
CA ILE A 83 7.15 5.56 -4.68
C ILE A 83 7.14 6.40 -5.95
N VAL A 84 7.95 6.02 -6.94
CA VAL A 84 8.13 6.72 -8.22
C VAL A 84 7.68 5.84 -9.39
N PRO A 85 7.20 6.43 -10.50
CA PRO A 85 6.92 5.67 -11.71
C PRO A 85 8.20 5.04 -12.26
N LEU A 86 8.07 3.90 -12.94
CA LEU A 86 9.19 3.26 -13.65
C LEU A 86 9.61 4.10 -14.85
N GLU A 87 10.92 4.21 -15.07
CA GLU A 87 11.46 4.80 -16.29
C GLU A 87 11.40 3.78 -17.45
N PRO A 88 11.38 4.25 -18.71
CA PRO A 88 11.38 3.35 -19.86
C PRO A 88 12.60 2.40 -19.85
N GLY A 89 12.34 1.10 -19.77
CA GLY A 89 13.39 0.06 -19.73
C GLY A 89 13.73 -0.44 -18.33
N GLU A 90 13.11 0.08 -17.28
CA GLU A 90 13.26 -0.44 -15.93
C GLU A 90 12.25 -1.54 -15.61
N ASP A 91 12.72 -2.57 -14.90
CA ASP A 91 11.87 -3.65 -14.42
C ASP A 91 11.12 -3.25 -13.13
N PRO A 92 9.87 -3.69 -12.97
CA PRO A 92 9.13 -3.50 -11.72
C PRO A 92 9.82 -4.22 -10.57
N GLU A 93 9.56 -3.75 -9.36
CA GLU A 93 10.11 -4.35 -8.15
C GLU A 93 9.74 -5.84 -8.07
N THR A 94 10.75 -6.71 -7.90
CA THR A 94 10.61 -8.17 -8.06
C THR A 94 9.57 -8.73 -7.08
N SER A 95 8.52 -9.36 -7.61
CA SER A 95 7.55 -10.13 -6.83
C SER A 95 7.46 -11.55 -7.38
N LEU A 96 7.28 -12.51 -6.48
CA LEU A 96 6.88 -13.85 -6.86
C LEU A 96 5.39 -13.82 -7.26
N PRO A 97 4.92 -14.81 -8.05
CA PRO A 97 3.54 -14.87 -8.50
C PRO A 97 2.53 -14.69 -7.36
N GLY A 98 1.49 -13.88 -7.61
CA GLY A 98 0.41 -13.63 -6.64
C GLY A 98 0.73 -12.62 -5.54
N GLY A 99 1.75 -11.76 -5.73
CA GLY A 99 2.14 -10.71 -4.77
C GLY A 99 3.01 -11.23 -3.63
N LEU A 100 3.51 -12.46 -3.75
CA LEU A 100 4.34 -13.09 -2.73
C LEU A 100 5.72 -12.41 -2.67
N ARG A 101 6.11 -11.96 -1.48
CA ARG A 101 7.37 -11.25 -1.24
C ARG A 101 8.12 -11.87 -0.07
N VAL A 102 9.45 -11.82 -0.14
CA VAL A 102 10.30 -12.28 0.96
C VAL A 102 10.30 -11.23 2.06
N LEU A 103 9.89 -11.60 3.26
CA LEU A 103 9.93 -10.75 4.46
C LEU A 103 11.37 -10.61 4.96
N GLY A 104 12.03 -11.74 5.24
CA GLY A 104 13.36 -11.78 5.81
C GLY A 104 13.54 -12.94 6.78
N TRP A 105 14.25 -12.67 7.89
CA TRP A 105 14.54 -13.67 8.92
C TRP A 105 13.34 -13.90 9.81
N PRO A 106 12.95 -15.17 10.06
CA PRO A 106 11.85 -15.48 10.95
C PRO A 106 12.11 -14.96 12.37
N PHE A 107 11.04 -14.60 13.08
CA PHE A 107 11.02 -14.07 14.46
C PHE A 107 11.69 -12.71 14.69
N ILE A 108 12.54 -12.24 13.79
CA ILE A 108 13.26 -10.97 13.90
C ILE A 108 12.60 -9.90 13.02
N ASP A 109 12.33 -10.26 11.77
CA ASP A 109 11.66 -9.39 10.81
C ASP A 109 10.17 -9.62 10.90
N THR A 110 9.39 -8.57 11.07
CA THR A 110 7.92 -8.65 11.13
C THR A 110 7.29 -7.59 10.24
N VAL A 111 6.07 -7.87 9.78
CA VAL A 111 5.27 -6.87 9.08
C VAL A 111 4.78 -5.85 10.10
N TYR A 112 5.00 -4.57 9.83
CA TYR A 112 4.49 -3.48 10.64
C TYR A 112 2.96 -3.48 10.65
N LYS A 113 2.39 -3.42 11.86
CA LYS A 113 0.95 -3.37 12.11
C LYS A 113 0.64 -2.13 12.92
N ARG A 114 -0.39 -1.40 12.51
CA ARG A 114 -0.91 -0.27 13.29
C ARG A 114 -2.43 -0.19 13.22
N GLU A 115 -3.00 0.52 14.18
CA GLU A 115 -4.36 1.02 14.06
C GLU A 115 -4.36 2.23 13.11
N MET A 116 -5.36 2.29 12.22
CA MET A 116 -5.63 3.50 11.43
C MET A 116 -7.02 4.01 11.73
N LYS A 117 -7.07 5.29 12.13
CA LYS A 117 -8.28 6.05 12.44
C LYS A 117 -8.30 7.30 11.57
N PHE A 118 -9.31 7.42 10.72
CA PHE A 118 -9.55 8.63 9.92
C PHE A 118 -11.02 8.74 9.49
N LEU A 119 -11.42 9.90 8.97
CA LEU A 119 -12.74 10.07 8.37
C LEU A 119 -12.63 9.96 6.84
N LYS A 120 -13.51 9.15 6.25
CA LYS A 120 -13.63 8.97 4.81
C LYS A 120 -14.81 9.77 4.29
N SER A 121 -14.62 10.44 3.15
CA SER A 121 -15.72 11.05 2.39
C SER A 121 -16.29 10.04 1.38
N SER A 122 -17.60 9.83 1.39
CA SER A 122 -18.33 9.00 0.42
C SER A 122 -18.72 9.84 -0.81
N SER A 123 -18.95 9.17 -1.94
CA SER A 123 -19.50 9.81 -3.16
C SER A 123 -20.83 10.52 -2.91
N ASP A 124 -21.58 10.07 -1.92
CA ASP A 124 -22.92 10.55 -1.59
C ASP A 124 -22.88 11.74 -0.61
N GLY A 125 -21.68 12.27 -0.31
CA GLY A 125 -21.47 13.35 0.64
C GLY A 125 -21.53 12.91 2.11
N GLU A 126 -21.66 11.61 2.39
CA GLU A 126 -21.60 11.07 3.75
C GLU A 126 -20.16 10.97 4.26
N VAL A 127 -19.97 11.35 5.53
CA VAL A 127 -18.69 11.15 6.23
C VAL A 127 -18.78 9.88 7.06
N LYS A 128 -17.89 8.92 6.80
CA LYS A 128 -17.84 7.63 7.51
C LYS A 128 -16.54 7.50 8.29
N PRO A 129 -16.58 7.14 9.59
CA PRO A 129 -15.37 6.82 10.32
C PRO A 129 -14.75 5.54 9.75
N TYR A 130 -13.45 5.58 9.54
CA TYR A 130 -12.62 4.42 9.26
C TYR A 130 -11.77 4.16 10.49
N ASP A 131 -12.13 3.12 11.23
CA ASP A 131 -11.43 2.68 12.42
C ASP A 131 -11.15 1.19 12.28
N VAL A 132 -9.94 0.86 11.88
CA VAL A 132 -9.55 -0.53 11.62
C VAL A 132 -8.27 -0.84 12.39
N PRO A 133 -8.33 -1.74 13.38
CA PRO A 133 -7.16 -2.17 14.12
C PRO A 133 -6.29 -3.12 13.29
N ASN A 134 -5.00 -3.17 13.61
CA ASN A 134 -4.04 -4.13 13.05
C ASN A 134 -3.94 -4.13 11.50
N ILE A 135 -4.02 -2.95 10.87
CA ILE A 135 -3.74 -2.83 9.44
C ILE A 135 -2.25 -3.03 9.20
N TYR A 136 -1.96 -3.82 8.16
CA TYR A 136 -0.62 -4.08 7.66
C TYR A 136 -0.50 -3.94 6.14
N ASN A 137 -1.61 -3.71 5.43
CA ASN A 137 -1.66 -3.43 4.00
C ASN A 137 -2.05 -1.96 3.81
N PHE A 138 -1.18 -1.16 3.20
CA PHE A 138 -1.41 0.26 2.97
C PHE A 138 -1.47 0.57 1.48
N LEU A 139 -2.34 1.47 1.06
CA LEU A 139 -2.50 1.81 -0.36
C LEU A 139 -1.29 2.60 -0.87
N ALA A 140 -0.65 2.11 -1.94
CA ALA A 140 0.50 2.75 -2.57
C ALA A 140 0.05 3.67 -3.70
N ARG A 141 0.32 4.98 -3.65
CA ARG A 141 0.00 5.92 -4.76
C ARG A 141 -1.46 5.76 -5.26
N VAL A 142 -2.42 5.68 -4.35
CA VAL A 142 -3.85 5.69 -4.66
C VAL A 142 -4.47 6.89 -3.97
N HIS A 143 -5.19 7.72 -4.74
CA HIS A 143 -5.93 8.84 -4.17
C HIS A 143 -7.02 8.32 -3.25
N TYR A 144 -6.95 8.72 -1.99
CA TYR A 144 -7.92 8.36 -0.98
C TYR A 144 -8.72 9.61 -0.56
N PRO A 145 -10.06 9.54 -0.49
CA PRO A 145 -10.91 10.68 -0.12
C PRO A 145 -11.01 10.81 1.40
N TYR A 146 -10.17 11.67 1.97
CA TYR A 146 -10.23 12.03 3.38
C TYR A 146 -11.27 13.14 3.60
N ALA A 147 -12.14 12.95 4.58
CA ALA A 147 -13.07 14.00 5.00
C ALA A 147 -12.37 14.92 6.01
N LEU A 148 -12.49 16.23 5.81
CA LEU A 148 -12.02 17.28 6.71
C LEU A 148 -13.24 18.00 7.28
N LEU A 149 -13.65 17.62 8.49
CA LEU A 149 -14.76 18.28 9.16
C LEU A 149 -14.35 19.69 9.56
N PHE A 150 -15.19 20.66 9.20
CA PHE A 150 -14.98 22.04 9.61
C PHE A 150 -16.23 22.55 10.34
N VAL A 151 -16.00 22.99 11.57
CA VAL A 151 -17.03 23.43 12.51
C VAL A 151 -16.74 24.87 12.86
N LYS A 152 -17.76 25.74 12.77
CA LYS A 152 -17.66 27.19 13.05
C LYS A 152 -16.64 27.90 12.17
N CYS A 153 -16.59 27.56 10.89
CA CYS A 153 -15.90 28.42 9.93
C CYS A 153 -16.79 29.62 9.62
N GLU A 154 -16.20 30.71 9.18
CA GLU A 154 -16.96 31.90 8.79
C GLU A 154 -16.75 32.11 7.29
N ASP A 155 -17.84 32.43 6.60
CA ASP A 155 -17.77 32.94 5.24
C ASP A 155 -17.34 34.43 5.24
N LYS A 156 -17.23 35.03 4.06
CA LYS A 156 -16.88 36.46 3.90
C LYS A 156 -17.79 37.43 4.68
N ASN A 157 -19.04 37.06 4.91
CA ASN A 157 -20.04 37.86 5.61
C ASN A 157 -20.15 37.50 7.10
N ASN A 158 -19.19 36.72 7.63
CA ASN A 158 -19.19 36.18 8.99
C ASN A 158 -20.38 35.21 9.26
N LEU A 159 -20.93 34.60 8.23
CA LEU A 159 -21.95 33.57 8.38
C LEU A 159 -21.28 32.26 8.83
N PRO A 160 -21.73 31.65 9.94
CA PRO A 160 -21.14 30.40 10.42
C PRO A 160 -21.46 29.25 9.48
N LEU A 161 -20.41 28.62 8.97
CA LEU A 161 -20.43 27.45 8.11
C LEU A 161 -20.15 26.17 8.92
N LEU A 162 -20.92 25.15 8.62
CA LEU A 162 -20.74 23.78 9.09
C LEU A 162 -20.74 22.85 7.88
N GLY A 163 -19.73 21.99 7.78
CA GLY A 163 -19.65 21.03 6.70
C GLY A 163 -18.37 20.22 6.73
N HIS A 164 -18.03 19.63 5.59
CA HIS A 164 -16.78 18.93 5.39
C HIS A 164 -16.21 19.24 4.01
N ALA A 165 -14.88 19.26 3.93
CA ALA A 165 -14.17 19.28 2.65
C ALA A 165 -13.64 17.86 2.36
N THR A 166 -13.55 17.51 1.09
CA THR A 166 -12.91 16.25 0.67
C THR A 166 -11.50 16.53 0.19
N LEU A 167 -10.50 15.93 0.86
CA LEU A 167 -9.11 15.99 0.46
C LEU A 167 -8.71 14.66 -0.20
N LEU A 168 -8.33 14.73 -1.47
CA LEU A 168 -7.74 13.60 -2.18
C LEU A 168 -6.23 13.60 -1.98
N ALA A 169 -5.74 12.69 -1.13
CA ALA A 169 -4.31 12.52 -0.88
C ALA A 169 -3.87 11.08 -1.13
N TYR A 170 -2.59 10.89 -1.48
CA TYR A 170 -1.97 9.57 -1.63
C TYR A 170 -0.62 9.54 -0.91
N VAL A 171 -0.17 8.34 -0.54
CA VAL A 171 1.15 8.14 0.07
C VAL A 171 2.22 8.18 -1.01
N LEU A 172 3.12 9.15 -0.91
CA LEU A 172 4.33 9.25 -1.71
C LEU A 172 5.49 8.44 -1.09
N ASN A 173 5.79 8.71 0.18
CA ASN A 173 6.85 8.05 0.94
C ASN A 173 6.24 7.18 2.06
N PRO A 174 6.23 5.85 1.90
CA PRO A 174 5.70 4.91 2.88
C PRO A 174 6.25 5.10 4.30
N VAL A 175 7.58 5.22 4.41
CA VAL A 175 8.27 5.33 5.71
C VAL A 175 7.88 6.62 6.43
N LYS A 176 7.98 7.76 5.74
CA LYS A 176 7.58 9.05 6.32
C LYS A 176 6.09 9.06 6.69
N SER A 177 5.22 8.47 5.86
CA SER A 177 3.78 8.43 6.15
C SER A 177 3.41 7.65 7.40
N LEU A 178 4.14 6.57 7.71
CA LEU A 178 3.81 5.67 8.82
C LEU A 178 4.59 5.95 10.09
N PHE A 179 5.84 6.42 9.98
CA PHE A 179 6.77 6.54 11.11
C PHE A 179 7.12 7.98 11.48
N ALA A 180 6.89 8.98 10.61
CA ALA A 180 7.24 10.37 10.96
C ALA A 180 6.26 11.00 11.96
N THR A 181 5.02 10.48 12.04
CA THR A 181 3.98 11.01 12.93
C THR A 181 3.22 9.88 13.60
N ALA A 182 2.81 10.08 14.86
CA ALA A 182 2.01 9.09 15.58
C ALA A 182 0.65 8.89 14.91
N ASN A 183 -0.03 9.98 14.54
CA ASN A 183 -1.27 9.95 13.76
C ASN A 183 -1.14 10.84 12.51
N PHE A 184 -0.97 10.18 11.36
CA PHE A 184 -0.88 10.82 10.05
C PHE A 184 -2.10 11.68 9.74
N TYR A 185 -3.31 11.16 10.03
CA TYR A 185 -4.55 11.84 9.68
C TYR A 185 -4.75 13.12 10.51
N ASP A 186 -4.53 13.07 11.82
CA ASP A 186 -4.65 14.25 12.68
C ASP A 186 -3.63 15.33 12.29
N THR A 187 -2.40 14.90 11.97
CA THR A 187 -1.34 15.82 11.52
C THR A 187 -1.74 16.49 10.19
N MET A 188 -2.23 15.71 9.24
CA MET A 188 -2.72 16.22 7.96
C MET A 188 -3.88 17.21 8.15
N ILE A 189 -4.87 16.91 9.01
CA ILE A 189 -5.95 17.85 9.33
C ILE A 189 -5.38 19.13 9.92
N GLY A 190 -4.48 19.03 10.90
CA GLY A 190 -3.88 20.18 11.58
C GLY A 190 -3.17 21.14 10.63
N LEU A 191 -2.60 20.63 9.54
CA LEU A 191 -1.93 21.43 8.51
C LEU A 191 -2.88 21.99 7.45
N VAL A 192 -3.86 21.20 7.00
CA VAL A 192 -4.71 21.57 5.85
C VAL A 192 -5.94 22.38 6.27
N LEU A 193 -6.54 22.06 7.41
CA LEU A 193 -7.79 22.69 7.87
C LEU A 193 -7.67 24.22 8.05
N PRO A 194 -6.56 24.79 8.56
CA PRO A 194 -6.38 26.24 8.60
C PRO A 194 -6.44 26.90 7.23
N SER A 195 -5.81 26.30 6.21
CA SER A 195 -5.83 26.80 4.85
C SER A 195 -7.23 26.74 4.24
N VAL A 196 -7.96 25.64 4.47
CA VAL A 196 -9.37 25.52 4.03
C VAL A 196 -10.23 26.61 4.69
N ARG A 197 -10.05 26.88 5.98
CA ARG A 197 -10.77 27.94 6.70
C ARG A 197 -10.51 29.31 6.10
N GLU A 198 -9.26 29.61 5.78
CA GLU A 198 -8.90 30.89 5.19
C GLU A 198 -9.47 31.03 3.77
N CYS A 199 -9.46 29.96 2.98
CA CYS A 199 -10.12 29.96 1.68
C CYS A 199 -11.64 30.25 1.80
N LEU A 200 -12.34 29.62 2.75
CA LEU A 200 -13.78 29.82 2.94
C LEU A 200 -14.14 31.26 3.30
N ARG A 201 -13.29 31.98 4.03
CA ARG A 201 -13.47 33.42 4.35
C ARG A 201 -13.41 34.32 3.11
N GLY A 202 -12.80 33.86 2.02
CA GLY A 202 -12.75 34.60 0.77
C GLY A 202 -14.06 34.58 -0.02
N PHE A 203 -14.98 33.67 0.28
CA PHE A 203 -16.21 33.45 -0.48
C PHE A 203 -17.46 33.67 0.38
N THR A 204 -18.55 34.04 -0.27
CA THR A 204 -19.89 34.05 0.35
C THR A 204 -20.51 32.65 0.28
N PHE A 205 -21.43 32.35 1.20
CA PHE A 205 -22.16 31.07 1.19
C PHE A 205 -22.77 30.71 -0.18
N ASP A 206 -23.37 31.67 -0.88
CA ASP A 206 -24.02 31.44 -2.18
C ASP A 206 -23.02 31.03 -3.26
N GLU A 207 -21.80 31.58 -3.23
CA GLU A 207 -20.72 31.22 -4.17
C GLU A 207 -20.21 29.80 -3.88
N ILE A 208 -20.10 29.43 -2.59
CA ILE A 208 -19.71 28.09 -2.14
C ILE A 208 -20.77 27.07 -2.56
N ASN A 209 -22.05 27.36 -2.36
CA ASN A 209 -23.13 26.44 -2.69
C ASN A 209 -23.25 26.22 -4.21
N LYS A 210 -23.12 27.29 -5.01
CA LYS A 210 -23.13 27.18 -6.49
C LYS A 210 -21.94 26.41 -7.05
N SER A 211 -20.76 26.53 -6.43
CA SER A 211 -19.58 25.77 -6.85
C SER A 211 -19.66 24.30 -6.43
N SER A 212 -20.25 24.00 -5.27
CA SER A 212 -20.47 22.62 -4.81
C SER A 212 -21.45 21.82 -5.67
N GLN A 213 -22.43 22.47 -6.32
CA GLN A 213 -23.40 21.78 -7.21
C GLN A 213 -22.84 21.47 -8.61
N ARG A 214 -21.67 22.02 -8.95
CA ARG A 214 -21.03 21.86 -10.27
C ARG A 214 -19.87 20.84 -10.26
N ALA A 215 -19.41 20.45 -9.09
CA ALA A 215 -18.34 19.48 -8.87
C ALA A 215 -18.94 18.08 -8.66
#